data_AF-A0AAN9A9N2-F1
#
_entry.id   AF-A0AAN9A9N2-F1
#
_cell.length_a   1.000
_cell.length_b   1.000
_cell.length_c   1.000
_cell.angle_alpha   90.00
_cell.angle_beta   90.00
_cell.angle_gamma   90.00
#
_symmetry.space_group_name_H-M   'P 1'
#
loop_
_entity.id
_entity.type
_entity.pdbx_description
1 polymer ?
#
loop_
_entity_poly.entity_id
_entity_poly.type
_entity_poly.pdbx_seq_one_letter_code
_entity_poly.pdbx_strand_id
1 'polypeptide(L)'
;MIIVYRHWRQKDCRKEPRVGERVPYVVIYGAPGLPLIQLVRSPDVVLADPALRVNATYYITRAIIPPLQRCFSLLGVDVMLWYNELPRVTSNINSSLVIEYLGGRGGTGNRGKVATSRGMSIARYFTPVSCVVCGAITTMSGTGTGAVLCSDCKSNPQTTVISLYEKIRTYERALDDIKRICEACLGCKLNRIDCISLDCPATYQRNQASLDHILAPQLQQLVKNIEK
;
A
#
# COMPACT_ATOMS: atom_id res chain seq x y z
N MET A 1 3.65 -8.06 21.89
CA MET A 1 4.81 -8.32 21.01
C MET A 1 5.31 -9.75 21.00
N ILE A 2 4.86 -10.60 21.93
CA ILE A 2 5.20 -12.03 21.96
C ILE A 2 4.73 -12.80 20.71
N ILE A 3 3.66 -12.34 20.06
CA ILE A 3 3.05 -13.03 18.92
C ILE A 3 3.96 -13.05 17.69
N VAL A 4 4.73 -11.98 17.44
CA VAL A 4 5.59 -11.89 16.24
C VAL A 4 6.68 -12.95 16.28
N TYR A 5 7.42 -13.04 17.39
CA TYR A 5 8.50 -14.02 17.50
C TYR A 5 7.98 -15.46 17.65
N ARG A 6 6.78 -15.67 18.23
CA ARG A 6 6.14 -16.99 18.20
C ARG A 6 5.91 -17.48 16.78
N HIS A 7 5.51 -16.59 15.87
CA HIS A 7 5.39 -16.91 14.45
C HIS A 7 6.76 -17.20 13.82
N TRP A 8 7.81 -16.43 14.17
CA TRP A 8 9.16 -16.72 13.71
C TRP A 8 9.66 -18.08 14.17
N ARG A 9 9.47 -18.42 15.45
CA ARG A 9 9.87 -19.71 16.03
C ARG A 9 9.19 -20.90 15.35
N GLN A 10 7.94 -20.75 14.92
CA GLN A 10 7.24 -21.78 14.14
C GLN A 10 7.85 -21.99 12.75
N LYS A 11 8.34 -20.92 12.12
CA LYS A 11 9.00 -20.99 10.80
C LYS A 11 10.46 -21.45 10.91
N ASP A 12 11.15 -20.99 11.93
CA ASP A 12 12.55 -21.27 12.22
C ASP A 12 12.81 -21.16 13.73
N CYS A 13 13.09 -22.29 14.37
CA CYS A 13 13.34 -22.36 15.80
C CYS A 13 14.55 -21.50 16.24
N ARG A 14 15.50 -21.21 15.34
CA ARG A 14 16.70 -20.43 15.66
C ARG A 14 16.46 -18.92 15.66
N LYS A 15 15.28 -18.45 15.25
CA LYS A 15 14.90 -17.02 15.24
C LYS A 15 14.25 -16.55 16.53
N GLU A 16 14.44 -17.27 17.63
CA GLU A 16 13.95 -16.83 18.93
C GLU A 16 14.82 -15.67 19.45
N PRO A 17 14.23 -14.48 19.70
CA PRO A 17 14.97 -13.33 20.19
C PRO A 17 15.42 -13.55 21.64
N ARG A 18 16.55 -12.94 22.00
CA ARG A 18 17.05 -13.00 23.37
C ARG A 18 16.24 -12.10 24.31
N VAL A 19 16.35 -12.35 25.61
CA VAL A 19 15.72 -11.50 26.63
C VAL A 19 16.28 -10.08 26.52
N GLY A 20 15.40 -9.09 26.44
CA GLY A 20 15.76 -7.67 26.27
C GLY A 20 15.97 -7.22 24.82
N GLU A 21 15.93 -8.13 23.85
CA GLU A 21 16.04 -7.79 22.43
C GLU A 21 14.77 -7.09 21.93
N ARG A 22 14.95 -6.08 21.06
CA ARG A 22 13.85 -5.34 20.46
C ARG A 22 13.37 -6.05 19.21
N VAL A 23 12.11 -6.47 19.21
CA VAL A 23 11.46 -7.14 18.08
C VAL A 23 10.71 -6.10 17.23
N PRO A 24 11.06 -5.84 15.96
CA PRO A 24 10.32 -4.89 15.12
C PRO A 24 8.94 -5.40 14.73
N TYR A 25 7.95 -4.51 14.67
CA TYR A 25 6.57 -4.83 14.35
C TYR A 25 5.80 -3.66 13.77
N VAL A 26 4.76 -3.97 13.00
CA VAL A 26 3.82 -3.01 12.42
C VAL A 26 2.39 -3.50 12.63
N VAL A 27 1.46 -2.56 12.86
CA VAL A 27 0.04 -2.85 12.99
C VAL A 27 -0.63 -2.68 11.63
N ILE A 28 -1.27 -3.74 11.14
CA ILE A 28 -2.00 -3.76 9.87
C ILE A 28 -3.51 -3.60 10.06
N TYR A 29 -4.22 -3.28 8.99
CA TYR A 29 -5.68 -3.34 8.97
C TYR A 29 -6.17 -4.79 9.16
N GLY A 30 -7.30 -4.95 9.84
CA GLY A 30 -8.00 -6.23 9.96
C GLY A 30 -9.48 -6.01 10.22
N ALA A 31 -10.22 -7.10 10.44
CA ALA A 31 -11.64 -7.03 10.72
C ALA A 31 -11.92 -6.19 11.98
N PRO A 32 -13.00 -5.37 11.98
CA PRO A 32 -13.38 -4.60 13.15
C PRO A 32 -13.67 -5.55 14.32
N GLY A 33 -13.27 -5.16 15.53
CA GLY A 33 -13.45 -5.96 16.75
C GLY A 33 -12.36 -7.00 17.03
N LEU A 34 -11.41 -7.22 16.11
CA LEU A 34 -10.25 -8.07 16.42
C LEU A 34 -9.33 -7.42 17.46
N PRO A 35 -8.76 -8.19 18.39
CA PRO A 35 -7.82 -7.65 19.36
C PRO A 35 -6.54 -7.19 18.65
N LEU A 36 -6.01 -6.03 19.08
CA LEU A 36 -4.84 -5.40 18.48
C LEU A 36 -3.65 -6.36 18.31
N ILE A 37 -3.45 -7.25 19.28
CA ILE A 37 -2.34 -8.20 19.29
C ILE A 37 -2.36 -9.16 18.08
N GLN A 38 -3.53 -9.44 17.50
CA GLN A 38 -3.68 -10.26 16.30
C GLN A 38 -3.43 -9.50 15.00
N LEU A 39 -3.44 -8.16 15.05
CA LEU A 39 -3.17 -7.26 13.92
C LEU A 39 -1.68 -6.92 13.77
N VAL A 40 -0.84 -7.44 14.66
CA VAL A 40 0.60 -7.17 14.65
C VAL A 40 1.31 -8.12 13.69
N ARG A 41 2.15 -7.59 12.78
CA ARG A 41 2.99 -8.34 11.84
C ARG A 41 4.44 -7.84 11.84
N SER A 42 5.38 -8.66 11.37
CA SER A 42 6.76 -8.22 11.15
C SER A 42 6.87 -7.39 9.86
N PRO A 43 7.80 -6.42 9.79
CA PRO A 43 7.99 -5.60 8.59
C PRO A 43 8.27 -6.42 7.33
N ASP A 44 9.06 -7.50 7.43
CA ASP A 44 9.36 -8.38 6.29
C ASP A 44 8.11 -8.95 5.63
N VAL A 45 7.13 -9.36 6.44
CA VAL A 45 5.89 -9.96 5.96
C VAL A 45 5.01 -8.90 5.29
N VAL A 46 5.00 -7.68 5.83
CA VAL A 46 4.25 -6.56 5.25
C VAL A 46 4.88 -6.11 3.93
N LEU A 47 6.21 -6.12 3.82
CA LEU A 47 6.89 -5.79 2.56
C LEU A 47 6.69 -6.87 1.48
N ALA A 48 6.59 -8.14 1.87
CA ALA A 48 6.44 -9.26 0.95
C ALA A 48 5.02 -9.41 0.38
N ASP A 49 3.97 -9.07 1.15
CA ASP A 49 2.56 -9.18 0.70
C ASP A 49 1.93 -7.79 0.52
N PRO A 50 1.72 -7.33 -0.73
CA PRO A 50 1.10 -6.04 -1.02
C PRO A 50 -0.36 -5.92 -0.58
N ALA A 51 -1.03 -7.04 -0.26
CA ALA A 51 -2.38 -7.01 0.28
C ALA A 51 -2.43 -6.55 1.74
N LEU A 52 -1.32 -6.63 2.48
CA LEU A 52 -1.23 -6.22 3.87
C LEU A 52 -0.98 -4.70 3.95
N ARG A 53 -2.02 -3.96 4.32
CA ARG A 53 -1.95 -2.50 4.45
C ARG A 53 -1.75 -2.09 5.91
N VAL A 54 -0.85 -1.15 6.14
CA VAL A 54 -0.60 -0.55 7.47
C VAL A 54 -1.84 0.21 7.93
N ASN A 55 -2.24 0.03 9.19
CA ASN A 55 -3.42 0.69 9.76
C ASN A 55 -3.15 2.17 10.07
N ALA A 56 -3.28 3.03 9.07
CA ALA A 56 -3.06 4.47 9.23
C ALA A 56 -3.94 5.07 10.33
N THR A 57 -5.22 4.66 10.41
CA THR A 57 -6.16 5.15 11.43
C THR A 57 -5.67 4.85 12.85
N TYR A 58 -5.12 3.66 13.08
CA TYR A 58 -4.53 3.29 14.37
C TYR A 58 -3.35 4.19 14.73
N TYR A 59 -2.40 4.39 13.81
CA TYR A 59 -1.22 5.24 14.09
C TYR A 59 -1.61 6.72 14.30
N ILE A 60 -2.53 7.24 13.49
CA ILE A 60 -3.01 8.62 13.64
C ILE A 60 -3.68 8.81 15.01
N THR A 61 -4.65 7.96 15.35
CA THR A 61 -5.44 8.10 16.58
C THR A 61 -4.69 7.72 17.86
N ARG A 62 -3.80 6.72 17.81
CA ARG A 62 -3.13 6.19 19.02
C ARG A 62 -1.71 6.72 19.21
N ALA A 63 -1.00 7.09 18.14
CA ALA A 63 0.39 7.53 18.25
C ALA A 63 0.56 9.04 17.98
N ILE A 64 -0.14 9.60 16.99
CA ILE A 64 0.08 10.98 16.54
C ILE A 64 -0.82 11.98 17.29
N ILE A 65 -2.13 11.72 17.41
CA ILE A 65 -3.06 12.66 18.04
C ILE A 65 -2.74 12.92 19.52
N PRO A 66 -2.46 11.92 20.37
CA PRO A 66 -2.20 12.17 21.79
C PRO A 66 -1.03 13.13 22.11
N PRO A 67 0.15 13.04 21.48
CA PRO A 67 1.20 14.04 21.70
C PRO A 67 0.81 15.42 21.14
N LEU A 68 0.13 15.49 19.99
CA LEU A 68 -0.33 16.77 19.45
C LEU A 68 -1.35 17.44 20.37
N GLN A 69 -2.33 16.68 20.89
CA GLN A 69 -3.32 17.20 21.83
C GLN A 69 -2.65 17.82 23.06
N ARG A 70 -1.58 17.21 23.59
CA ARG A 70 -0.84 17.76 24.73
C ARG A 70 -0.19 19.10 24.41
N CYS A 71 0.37 19.27 23.21
CA CYS A 71 0.98 20.54 22.79
C CYS A 71 -0.07 21.62 22.48
N PHE A 72 -1.12 21.26 21.74
CA PHE A 72 -2.14 22.20 21.24
C PHE A 72 -3.24 22.54 22.26
N SER A 73 -3.40 21.73 23.31
CA SER A 73 -4.28 22.05 24.44
C SER A 73 -3.88 23.37 25.12
N LEU A 74 -2.58 23.72 25.11
CA LEU A 74 -2.08 25.01 25.61
C LEU A 74 -2.59 26.21 24.80
N LEU A 75 -2.95 25.99 23.53
CA LEU A 75 -3.50 26.99 22.63
C LEU A 75 -5.03 26.95 22.58
N GLY A 76 -5.67 26.08 23.37
CA GLY A 76 -7.12 25.90 23.38
C GLY A 76 -7.67 25.16 22.14
N VAL A 77 -6.82 24.45 21.39
CA VAL A 77 -7.22 23.73 20.18
C VAL A 77 -7.40 22.25 20.47
N ASP A 78 -8.56 21.69 20.08
CA ASP A 78 -8.82 20.24 20.13
C ASP A 78 -8.45 19.57 18.80
N VAL A 79 -7.33 18.85 18.81
CA VAL A 79 -6.78 18.13 17.65
C VAL A 79 -7.68 16.97 17.23
N MET A 80 -8.43 16.37 18.16
CA MET A 80 -9.31 15.24 17.82
C MET A 80 -10.52 15.73 17.02
N LEU A 81 -11.12 16.85 17.41
CA LEU A 81 -12.19 17.49 16.64
C LEU A 81 -11.68 17.90 15.26
N TRP A 82 -10.52 18.56 15.22
CA TRP A 82 -9.89 18.96 13.96
C TRP A 82 -9.64 17.76 13.02
N TYR A 83 -9.16 16.63 13.54
CA TYR A 83 -8.98 15.41 12.74
C TYR A 83 -10.30 14.85 12.17
N ASN A 84 -11.41 14.98 12.90
CA ASN A 84 -12.70 14.48 12.44
C ASN A 84 -13.34 15.36 11.36
N GLU A 85 -13.02 16.65 11.35
CA GLU A 85 -13.48 17.61 10.34
C GLU A 85 -12.72 17.49 9.01
N LEU A 86 -11.51 16.94 9.03
CA LEU A 86 -10.71 16.78 7.82
C LEU A 86 -11.40 15.83 6.81
N PRO A 87 -11.43 16.19 5.51
CA PRO A 87 -12.00 15.34 4.49
C PRO A 87 -11.22 14.02 4.41
N ARG A 88 -11.93 12.90 4.53
CA ARG A 88 -11.34 11.56 4.42
C ARG A 88 -11.11 11.25 2.96
N VAL A 89 -9.88 11.42 2.49
CA VAL A 89 -9.47 11.02 1.14
C VAL A 89 -9.45 9.49 1.08
N THR A 90 -10.44 8.88 0.43
CA THR A 90 -10.56 7.42 0.25
C THR A 90 -9.77 6.90 -0.96
N SER A 91 -8.96 7.74 -1.61
CA SER A 91 -8.24 7.40 -2.83
C SER A 91 -6.91 6.68 -2.53
N ASN A 92 -6.95 5.38 -2.23
CA ASN A 92 -5.77 4.54 -2.44
C ASN A 92 -5.96 3.69 -3.70
N ILE A 93 -6.10 4.40 -4.83
CA ILE A 93 -6.33 3.88 -6.17
C ILE A 93 -5.23 2.89 -6.53
N ASN A 94 -3.97 3.27 -6.29
CA ASN A 94 -2.81 2.45 -6.61
C ASN A 94 -2.81 1.13 -5.82
N SER A 95 -3.10 1.13 -4.52
CA SER A 95 -3.12 -0.11 -3.75
C SER A 95 -4.22 -1.08 -4.22
N SER A 96 -5.39 -0.58 -4.60
CA SER A 96 -6.46 -1.43 -5.14
C SER A 96 -6.09 -2.01 -6.50
N LEU A 97 -5.55 -1.19 -7.41
CA LEU A 97 -5.11 -1.63 -8.74
C LEU A 97 -3.93 -2.63 -8.66
N VAL A 98 -2.99 -2.42 -7.74
CA VAL A 98 -1.86 -3.34 -7.52
C VAL A 98 -2.36 -4.70 -7.04
N ILE A 99 -3.30 -4.73 -6.08
CA ILE A 99 -3.89 -5.97 -5.58
C ILE A 99 -4.65 -6.70 -6.69
N GLU A 100 -5.39 -5.97 -7.52
CA GLU A 100 -6.09 -6.55 -8.67
C GLU A 100 -5.12 -7.12 -9.71
N TYR A 101 -4.08 -6.37 -10.09
CA TYR A 101 -3.07 -6.83 -11.05
C TYR A 101 -2.32 -8.06 -10.57
N LEU A 102 -1.91 -8.09 -9.30
CA LEU A 102 -1.21 -9.23 -8.71
C LEU A 102 -2.14 -10.41 -8.44
N GLY A 103 -3.42 -10.17 -8.16
CA GLY A 103 -4.44 -11.19 -7.92
C GLY A 103 -5.12 -11.74 -9.18
N GLY A 104 -4.95 -11.09 -10.34
CA GLY A 104 -5.61 -11.43 -11.61
C GLY A 104 -4.94 -12.53 -12.43
N ARG A 105 -3.75 -13.02 -12.03
CA ARG A 105 -3.13 -14.22 -12.63
C ARG A 105 -3.49 -15.45 -11.79
N GLY A 106 -4.36 -16.30 -12.36
CA GLY A 106 -4.93 -17.47 -11.71
C GLY A 106 -3.95 -18.35 -10.91
N GLY A 107 -4.43 -18.82 -9.76
CA GLY A 107 -3.69 -19.72 -8.90
C GLY A 107 -4.59 -20.43 -7.89
N THR A 108 -5.24 -21.50 -8.34
CA THR A 108 -5.63 -22.64 -7.49
C THR A 108 -4.36 -23.17 -6.82
N GLY A 109 -4.07 -22.72 -5.60
CA GLY A 109 -2.82 -23.02 -4.93
C GLY A 109 -2.97 -22.97 -3.43
N ASN A 110 -3.17 -24.15 -2.85
CA ASN A 110 -3.29 -24.42 -1.43
C ASN A 110 -1.96 -24.08 -0.70
N ARG A 111 -1.81 -22.85 -0.19
CA ARG A 111 -0.70 -22.48 0.73
C ARG A 111 -1.22 -21.66 1.91
N GLY A 112 -1.29 -22.31 3.07
CA GLY A 112 -1.21 -21.71 4.41
C GLY A 112 -2.13 -20.51 4.67
N LYS A 113 -3.44 -20.75 4.77
CA LYS A 113 -4.42 -19.73 5.18
C LYS A 113 -4.21 -19.33 6.64
N VAL A 114 -3.49 -18.23 6.89
CA VAL A 114 -3.79 -17.39 8.05
C VAL A 114 -5.18 -16.82 7.78
N ALA A 115 -6.15 -17.18 8.61
CA ALA A 115 -7.54 -16.78 8.53
C ALA A 115 -7.70 -15.26 8.69
N THR A 116 -7.40 -14.52 7.62
CA THR A 116 -8.13 -13.31 7.30
C THR A 116 -9.27 -13.78 6.40
N SER A 117 -10.48 -13.35 6.72
CA SER A 117 -11.75 -13.66 6.07
C SER A 117 -11.78 -13.23 4.59
N ARG A 118 -10.94 -13.83 3.74
CA ARG A 118 -10.83 -13.59 2.29
C ARG A 118 -11.94 -14.31 1.52
N GLY A 119 -13.20 -14.09 1.90
CA GLY A 119 -14.31 -14.75 1.21
C GLY A 119 -15.70 -14.16 1.32
N MET A 120 -16.00 -13.29 2.30
CA MET A 120 -17.42 -12.94 2.55
C MET A 120 -17.68 -11.54 3.09
N SER A 121 -16.73 -10.59 2.99
CA SER A 121 -17.03 -9.21 3.39
C SER A 121 -17.77 -8.50 2.26
N ILE A 122 -18.92 -7.90 2.61
CA ILE A 122 -19.78 -7.10 1.72
C ILE A 122 -18.99 -6.03 0.95
N ALA A 123 -17.86 -5.59 1.51
CA ALA A 123 -16.92 -4.63 0.91
C ALA A 123 -16.42 -5.03 -0.50
N ARG A 124 -16.36 -6.32 -0.85
CA ARG A 124 -15.99 -6.74 -2.23
C ARG A 124 -17.00 -6.23 -3.27
N TYR A 125 -18.28 -6.14 -2.89
CA TYR A 125 -19.36 -5.68 -3.77
C TYR A 125 -19.52 -4.16 -3.79
N PHE A 126 -18.91 -3.43 -2.85
CA PHE A 126 -19.00 -1.97 -2.71
C PHE A 126 -17.63 -1.29 -2.78
N THR A 127 -16.74 -1.78 -3.65
CA THR A 127 -15.44 -1.10 -3.85
C THR A 127 -15.69 0.13 -4.72
N PRO A 128 -15.54 1.37 -4.20
CA PRO A 128 -15.70 2.55 -5.02
C PRO A 128 -14.63 2.54 -6.10
N VAL A 129 -15.06 2.47 -7.35
CA VAL A 129 -14.16 2.61 -8.50
C VAL A 129 -13.84 4.10 -8.62
N SER A 130 -12.57 4.44 -8.59
CA SER A 130 -12.10 5.82 -8.71
C SER A 130 -11.36 6.00 -10.03
N CYS A 131 -11.51 7.18 -10.64
CA CYS A 131 -10.84 7.48 -11.88
C CYS A 131 -9.33 7.53 -11.67
N VAL A 132 -8.57 6.84 -12.51
CA VAL A 132 -7.11 6.78 -12.39
C VAL A 132 -6.43 8.12 -12.64
N VAL A 133 -7.08 9.05 -13.35
CA VAL A 133 -6.52 10.39 -13.64
C VAL A 133 -6.89 11.39 -12.56
N CYS A 134 -8.19 11.66 -12.35
CA CYS A 134 -8.67 12.71 -11.44
C CYS A 134 -9.03 12.23 -10.03
N GLY A 135 -9.09 10.92 -9.80
CA GLY A 135 -9.46 10.34 -8.50
C GLY A 135 -10.94 10.45 -8.13
N ALA A 136 -11.79 11.00 -9.01
CA ALA A 136 -13.23 11.08 -8.78
C ALA A 136 -13.85 9.68 -8.64
N ILE A 137 -14.70 9.50 -7.63
CA ILE A 137 -15.47 8.27 -7.44
C ILE A 137 -16.47 8.19 -8.60
N THR A 138 -16.40 7.10 -9.36
CA THR A 138 -17.25 6.87 -10.52
C THR A 138 -18.27 5.80 -10.17
N THR A 139 -19.55 6.06 -10.46
CA THR A 139 -20.67 5.13 -10.22
C THR A 139 -20.78 4.03 -11.27
N MET A 140 -19.94 4.08 -12.31
CA MET A 140 -19.91 3.08 -13.37
C MET A 140 -19.26 1.80 -12.83
N SER A 141 -20.13 0.90 -12.36
CA SER A 141 -19.83 -0.52 -12.18
C SER A 141 -19.57 -1.16 -13.55
N GLY A 142 -18.40 -0.89 -14.12
CA GLY A 142 -17.90 -1.66 -15.24
C GLY A 142 -17.57 -3.06 -14.73
N THR A 143 -18.25 -4.07 -15.25
CA THR A 143 -17.99 -5.50 -15.07
C THR A 143 -16.61 -5.97 -15.62
N GLY A 144 -15.72 -5.01 -15.91
CA GLY A 144 -14.40 -5.24 -16.47
C GLY A 144 -13.31 -4.97 -15.44
N THR A 145 -12.52 -5.98 -15.18
CA THR A 145 -11.27 -5.92 -14.43
C THR A 145 -10.32 -4.91 -15.09
N GLY A 146 -10.05 -3.77 -14.47
CA GLY A 146 -9.15 -2.76 -15.05
C GLY A 146 -9.31 -1.33 -14.51
N ALA A 147 -8.29 -0.52 -14.79
CA ALA A 147 -8.25 0.91 -14.48
C ALA A 147 -9.35 1.67 -15.24
N VAL A 148 -10.18 2.41 -14.50
CA VAL A 148 -11.38 3.09 -15.04
C VAL A 148 -11.17 4.60 -15.18
N LEU A 149 -11.74 5.17 -16.24
CA LEU A 149 -11.81 6.62 -16.50
C LEU A 149 -13.23 7.12 -16.22
N CYS A 150 -13.38 8.31 -15.63
CA CYS A 150 -14.69 8.96 -15.53
C CYS A 150 -15.14 9.53 -16.89
N SER A 151 -16.42 9.91 -16.99
CA SER A 151 -16.99 10.56 -18.19
C SER A 151 -16.18 11.78 -18.62
N ASP A 152 -15.74 12.59 -17.66
CA ASP A 152 -15.08 13.87 -17.92
C ASP A 152 -13.65 13.69 -18.44
N CYS A 153 -12.95 12.67 -17.93
CA CYS A 153 -11.64 12.26 -18.45
C CYS A 153 -11.76 11.58 -19.82
N LYS A 154 -12.90 10.95 -20.11
CA LYS A 154 -13.18 10.37 -21.43
C LYS A 154 -13.52 11.44 -22.46
N SER A 155 -14.19 12.53 -22.07
CA SER A 155 -14.50 13.64 -22.99
C SER A 155 -13.29 14.50 -23.36
N ASN A 156 -12.25 14.53 -22.52
CA ASN A 156 -11.02 15.29 -22.76
C ASN A 156 -9.79 14.37 -22.94
N PRO A 157 -9.66 13.65 -24.07
CA PRO A 157 -8.62 12.64 -24.26
C PRO A 157 -7.21 13.24 -24.22
N GLN A 158 -7.01 14.44 -24.77
CA GLN A 158 -5.69 15.07 -24.86
C GLN A 158 -5.08 15.29 -23.47
N THR A 159 -5.81 15.95 -22.56
CA THR A 159 -5.37 16.21 -21.18
C THR A 159 -5.18 14.92 -20.40
N THR A 160 -6.08 13.95 -20.60
CA THR A 160 -6.01 12.63 -19.94
C THR A 160 -4.76 11.87 -20.34
N VAL A 161 -4.41 11.83 -21.64
CA VAL A 161 -3.21 11.17 -22.15
C VAL A 161 -1.93 11.83 -21.58
N ILE A 162 -1.85 13.16 -21.56
CA ILE A 162 -0.71 13.88 -20.97
C ILE A 162 -0.55 13.51 -19.48
N SER A 163 -1.63 13.53 -18.71
CA SER A 163 -1.59 13.17 -17.29
C SER A 163 -1.18 11.71 -17.07
N LEU A 164 -1.64 10.78 -17.91
CA LEU A 164 -1.24 9.38 -17.83
C LEU A 164 0.25 9.18 -18.14
N TYR A 165 0.78 9.83 -19.19
CA TYR A 165 2.20 9.80 -19.51
C TYR A 165 3.05 10.43 -18.41
N GLU A 166 2.60 11.54 -17.82
CA GLU A 166 3.27 12.14 -16.66
C GLU A 166 3.34 11.16 -15.49
N LYS A 167 2.23 10.48 -15.16
CA LYS A 167 2.22 9.45 -14.11
C LYS A 167 3.19 8.30 -14.41
N ILE A 168 3.17 7.76 -15.63
CA ILE A 168 4.11 6.71 -16.06
C ILE A 168 5.56 7.19 -15.86
N ARG A 169 5.87 8.39 -16.35
CA ARG A 169 7.20 9.00 -16.22
C ARG A 169 7.62 9.18 -14.77
N THR A 170 6.70 9.56 -13.88
CA THR A 170 7.00 9.69 -12.44
C THR A 170 7.33 8.35 -11.80
N TYR A 171 6.59 7.28 -12.12
CA TYR A 171 6.85 5.94 -11.58
C TYR A 171 8.18 5.37 -12.10
N GLU A 172 8.47 5.52 -13.38
CA GLU A 172 9.75 5.08 -13.97
C GLU A 172 10.94 5.83 -13.36
N ARG A 173 10.85 7.16 -13.24
CA ARG A 173 11.90 7.99 -12.62
C ARG A 173 12.14 7.61 -11.16
N ALA A 174 11.09 7.49 -10.37
CA ALA A 174 11.21 7.13 -8.96
C ALA A 174 11.93 5.79 -8.78
N LEU A 175 11.62 4.81 -9.64
CA LEU A 175 12.25 3.51 -9.62
C LEU A 175 13.72 3.57 -10.06
N ASP A 176 14.04 4.31 -11.12
CA ASP A 176 15.42 4.49 -11.60
C ASP A 176 16.29 5.26 -10.60
N ASP A 177 15.74 6.30 -9.95
CA ASP A 177 16.46 7.07 -8.94
C ASP A 177 16.82 6.20 -7.72
N ILE A 178 15.88 5.39 -7.24
CA ILE A 178 16.16 4.44 -6.15
C ILE A 178 17.14 3.35 -6.58
N LYS A 179 17.04 2.86 -7.82
CA LYS A 179 18.05 1.91 -8.35
C LYS A 179 19.44 2.51 -8.30
N ARG A 180 19.64 3.75 -8.76
CA ARG A 180 20.95 4.43 -8.70
C ARG A 180 21.47 4.53 -7.27
N ILE A 181 20.60 4.83 -6.29
CA ILE A 181 20.98 4.86 -4.87
C ILE A 181 21.45 3.47 -4.41
N CYS A 182 20.73 2.41 -4.76
CA CYS A 182 21.11 1.04 -4.41
C CYS A 182 22.40 0.59 -5.10
N GLU A 183 22.60 0.93 -6.37
CA GLU A 183 23.83 0.64 -7.13
C GLU A 183 25.03 1.38 -6.55
N ALA A 184 24.86 2.65 -6.14
CA ALA A 184 25.90 3.41 -5.47
C ALA A 184 26.26 2.80 -4.10
N CYS A 185 25.26 2.31 -3.34
CA CYS A 185 25.49 1.66 -2.06
C CYS A 185 26.19 0.30 -2.18
N LEU A 186 25.87 -0.48 -3.21
CA LEU A 186 26.43 -1.82 -3.44
C LEU A 186 27.73 -1.78 -4.26
N GLY A 187 28.03 -0.65 -4.90
CA GLY A 187 29.23 -0.44 -5.71
C GLY A 187 29.21 -1.20 -7.04
N CYS A 188 28.07 -1.74 -7.46
CA CYS A 188 27.92 -2.52 -8.68
C CYS A 188 26.59 -2.23 -9.38
N LYS A 189 26.58 -2.39 -10.71
CA LYS A 189 25.35 -2.34 -11.50
C LYS A 189 24.55 -3.60 -11.25
N LEU A 190 23.26 -3.45 -10.97
CA LEU A 190 22.42 -4.57 -10.53
C LEU A 190 21.25 -4.74 -11.49
N ASN A 191 21.15 -5.92 -12.10
CA ASN A 191 19.94 -6.31 -12.82
C ASN A 191 18.74 -6.47 -11.87
N ARG A 192 19.00 -6.93 -10.63
CA ARG A 192 18.00 -7.08 -9.57
C ARG A 192 18.62 -6.71 -8.22
N ILE A 193 17.87 -5.96 -7.42
CA ILE A 193 18.29 -5.57 -6.08
C ILE A 193 17.66 -6.55 -5.08
N ASP A 194 18.48 -7.43 -4.51
CA ASP A 194 18.07 -8.44 -3.52
C ASP A 194 18.37 -8.02 -2.06
N CYS A 195 18.64 -6.74 -1.82
CA CYS A 195 18.88 -6.20 -0.48
C CYS A 195 17.61 -6.29 0.40
N ILE A 196 17.77 -6.89 1.59
CA ILE A 196 16.73 -7.14 2.60
C ILE A 196 16.90 -6.31 3.89
N SER A 197 17.81 -5.32 3.91
CA SER A 197 18.04 -4.51 5.12
C SER A 197 16.79 -3.71 5.48
N LEU A 198 16.20 -4.02 6.64
CA LEU A 198 15.04 -3.29 7.18
C LEU A 198 15.43 -1.93 7.76
N ASP A 199 16.69 -1.74 8.16
CA ASP A 199 17.16 -0.46 8.71
C ASP A 199 17.40 0.59 7.64
N CYS A 200 17.43 0.18 6.36
CA CYS A 200 17.62 1.09 5.24
C CYS A 200 16.30 1.72 4.78
N PRO A 201 16.15 3.06 4.79
CA PRO A 201 14.93 3.73 4.34
C PRO A 201 14.66 3.48 2.84
N ALA A 202 15.71 3.31 2.04
CA ALA A 202 15.58 3.02 0.61
C ALA A 202 14.87 1.68 0.35
N THR A 203 14.90 0.72 1.27
CA THR A 203 14.20 -0.56 1.13
C THR A 203 12.68 -0.36 1.03
N TYR A 204 12.11 0.49 1.88
CA TYR A 204 10.67 0.78 1.89
C TYR A 204 10.27 1.57 0.64
N GLN A 205 11.05 2.58 0.28
CA GLN A 205 10.82 3.38 -0.93
C GLN A 205 10.94 2.53 -2.20
N ARG A 206 11.93 1.63 -2.26
CA ARG A 206 12.11 0.66 -3.35
C ARG A 206 10.90 -0.23 -3.50
N ASN A 207 10.37 -0.74 -2.39
CA ASN A 207 9.18 -1.60 -2.43
C ASN A 207 7.98 -0.80 -2.99
N GLN A 208 7.76 0.41 -2.50
CA GLN A 208 6.69 1.28 -2.98
C GLN A 208 6.84 1.59 -4.48
N ALA A 209 8.02 2.04 -4.92
CA ALA A 209 8.30 2.35 -6.33
C ALA A 209 8.15 1.12 -7.22
N SER A 210 8.53 -0.07 -6.75
CA SER A 210 8.30 -1.32 -7.47
C SER A 210 6.82 -1.64 -7.64
N LEU A 211 5.99 -1.40 -6.61
CA LEU A 211 4.55 -1.60 -6.70
C LEU A 211 3.90 -0.60 -7.65
N ASP A 212 4.32 0.66 -7.60
CA ASP A 212 3.80 1.70 -8.50
C ASP A 212 4.22 1.44 -9.96
N HIS A 213 5.45 0.98 -10.22
CA HIS A 213 5.90 0.61 -11.56
C HIS A 213 5.15 -0.58 -12.16
N ILE A 214 4.67 -1.52 -11.33
CA ILE A 214 3.83 -2.63 -11.79
C ILE A 214 2.53 -2.12 -12.46
N LEU A 215 2.05 -0.94 -12.09
CA LEU A 215 0.88 -0.31 -12.70
C LEU A 215 1.16 0.35 -14.05
N ALA A 216 2.40 0.78 -14.30
CA ALA A 216 2.80 1.47 -15.53
C ALA A 216 2.36 0.77 -16.83
N PRO A 217 2.52 -0.56 -17.03
CA PRO A 217 2.06 -1.23 -18.25
C PRO A 217 0.53 -1.18 -18.44
N GLN A 218 -0.25 -1.23 -17.36
CA GLN A 218 -1.71 -1.06 -17.46
C GLN A 218 -2.08 0.36 -17.90
N LEU A 219 -1.38 1.37 -17.37
CA LEU A 219 -1.57 2.76 -17.80
C LEU A 219 -1.20 2.94 -19.27
N GLN A 220 -0.12 2.32 -19.74
CA GLN A 220 0.26 2.35 -21.16
C GLN A 220 -0.80 1.70 -22.05
N GLN A 221 -1.42 0.60 -21.62
CA GLN A 221 -2.53 -0.02 -22.34
C GLN A 221 -3.75 0.90 -22.40
N LEU A 222 -4.07 1.62 -21.31
CA LEU A 222 -5.15 2.59 -21.32
C LEU A 222 -4.90 3.73 -22.29
N VAL A 223 -3.69 4.27 -22.34
CA VAL A 223 -3.33 5.32 -23.30
C VAL A 223 -3.57 4.85 -24.73
N LYS A 224 -3.10 3.64 -25.08
CA LYS A 224 -3.33 3.03 -26.41
C LYS A 224 -4.81 2.83 -26.75
N ASN A 225 -5.67 2.66 -25.75
CA ASN A 225 -7.11 2.51 -25.96
C ASN A 225 -7.84 3.85 -26.13
N ILE A 226 -7.26 4.96 -25.66
CA ILE A 226 -7.82 6.31 -25.83
C ILE A 226 -7.45 6.90 -27.19
N GLU A 227 -6.28 6.51 -27.73
CA GLU A 227 -5.80 6.97 -29.04
C GLU A 227 -6.45 6.27 -30.24
N LYS A 228 -7.18 5.17 -30.02
CA LYS A 228 -7.96 4.45 -31.03
C LYS A 228 -9.39 4.96 -31.10
#